data_AF-A0A7J3XV80-F1
#
_entry.id   AF-A0A7J3XV80-F1
#
_cell.length_a   1.000
_cell.length_b   1.000
_cell.length_c   1.000
_cell.angle_alpha   90.00
_cell.angle_beta   90.00
_cell.angle_gamma   90.00
#
_symmetry.space_group_name_H-M   'P 1'
#
loop_
_entity.id
_entity.type
_entity.pdbx_description
1 polymer ?
#
loop_
_entity_poly.entity_id
_entity_poly.type
_entity_poly.pdbx_seq_one_letter_code
_entity_poly.pdbx_strand_id
1 'polypeptide(L)'
;MEVEVAAPGEILSVIEEFSPGQGVYEESGNVYASTVGEVVRDAKERKISVVPMRRGPLMPRKGDVVRGMVVDVRKDVADIDLYEIEELRSYATPFKAILHVSEVDVAFVDKMLNALWPGDVVRA
;
A
#
# COMPACT_ATOMS: atom_id res chain seq x y z
N MET A 1 -2.37 3.57 30.08
CA MET A 1 -1.41 2.62 29.49
C MET A 1 -0.33 3.48 28.87
N GLU A 2 0.90 3.38 29.36
CA GLU A 2 2.04 4.08 28.76
C GLU A 2 2.27 3.49 27.37
N VAL A 3 2.40 4.38 26.38
CA VAL A 3 2.72 4.01 25.00
C VAL A 3 4.23 4.05 24.88
N GLU A 4 4.85 2.89 24.64
CA GLU A 4 6.29 2.82 24.38
C GLU A 4 6.56 3.26 22.94
N VAL A 5 7.41 4.27 22.78
CA VAL A 5 7.78 4.81 21.47
C VAL A 5 9.26 4.53 21.24
N ALA A 6 9.57 4.05 20.03
CA ALA A 6 10.93 3.80 19.61
C ALA A 6 11.37 4.74 18.48
N ALA A 7 12.67 4.99 18.41
CA ALA A 7 13.37 5.65 17.33
C ALA A 7 14.16 4.63 16.47
N PRO A 8 14.43 4.92 15.18
CA PRO A 8 15.20 4.04 14.32
C PRO A 8 16.57 3.71 14.92
N GLY A 9 16.94 2.43 14.90
CA GLY A 9 18.19 1.90 15.45
C GLY A 9 18.13 1.51 16.93
N GLU A 10 17.02 1.75 17.63
CA GLU A 10 16.86 1.25 18.99
C GLU A 10 16.63 -0.26 19.01
N ILE A 11 17.29 -0.96 19.94
CA ILE A 11 17.13 -2.40 20.17
C ILE A 11 15.83 -2.63 20.93
N LEU A 12 14.95 -3.46 20.39
CA LEU A 12 13.65 -3.75 20.98
C LEU A 12 13.59 -5.13 21.64
N SER A 13 14.28 -6.11 21.05
CA SER A 13 14.37 -7.49 21.56
C SER A 13 15.49 -8.27 20.87
N VAL A 14 15.64 -9.54 21.21
CA VAL A 14 16.38 -10.54 20.42
C VAL A 14 15.42 -11.41 19.62
N ILE A 15 15.90 -12.02 18.52
CA ILE A 15 15.08 -12.87 17.65
C ILE A 15 14.55 -14.12 18.35
N GLU A 16 15.24 -14.57 19.40
CA GLU A 16 14.83 -15.71 20.23
C GLU A 16 13.59 -15.39 21.07
N GLU A 17 13.33 -14.11 21.37
CA GLU A 17 12.17 -13.67 22.14
C GLU A 17 11.00 -13.38 21.21
N PHE A 18 11.23 -12.47 20.26
CA PHE A 18 10.25 -12.01 19.29
C PHE A 18 10.83 -12.01 17.88
N SER A 19 10.07 -12.55 16.94
CA SER A 19 10.37 -12.45 15.52
C SER A 19 10.02 -11.05 14.97
N PRO A 20 10.77 -10.53 13.98
CA PRO A 20 10.54 -9.20 13.42
C PRO A 20 9.23 -9.11 12.64
N GLY A 21 8.49 -8.04 12.88
CA GLY A 21 7.27 -7.66 12.17
C GLY A 21 7.40 -6.39 11.33
N GLN A 22 6.35 -5.58 11.32
CA GLN A 22 6.36 -4.33 10.57
C GLN A 22 7.18 -3.27 11.30
N GLY A 23 7.96 -2.45 10.57
CA GLY A 23 8.69 -1.33 11.17
C GLY A 23 9.91 -1.74 12.02
N VAL A 24 10.35 -2.98 11.89
CA VAL A 24 11.56 -3.51 12.56
C VAL A 24 12.40 -4.31 11.58
N TYR A 25 13.67 -4.51 11.90
CA TYR A 25 14.58 -5.40 11.17
C TYR A 25 15.44 -6.20 12.15
N GLU A 26 15.98 -7.33 11.71
CA GLU A 26 16.94 -8.10 12.48
C GLU A 26 18.35 -7.86 11.95
N GLU A 27 19.30 -7.73 12.86
CA GLU A 27 20.73 -7.70 12.56
C GLU A 27 21.51 -8.38 13.69
N SER A 28 22.27 -9.42 13.36
CA SER A 28 23.12 -10.16 14.30
C SER A 28 22.39 -10.70 15.54
N GLY A 29 21.15 -11.16 15.37
CA GLY A 29 20.30 -11.74 16.43
C GLY A 29 19.49 -10.72 17.23
N ASN A 30 19.75 -9.41 17.04
CA ASN A 30 18.99 -8.34 17.69
C ASN A 30 17.94 -7.79 16.73
N VAL A 31 16.78 -7.43 17.28
CA VAL A 31 15.68 -6.80 16.55
C VAL A 31 15.68 -5.31 16.84
N TYR A 32 15.81 -4.50 15.79
CA TYR A 32 15.92 -3.05 15.84
C TYR A 32 14.69 -2.38 15.24
N ALA A 33 14.33 -1.22 15.76
CA ALA A 33 13.36 -0.34 15.12
C ALA A 33 13.90 0.20 13.79
N SER A 34 13.11 0.15 12.71
CA SER A 34 13.47 0.78 11.43
C SER A 34 12.81 2.15 11.23
N THR A 35 11.87 2.53 12.09
CA THR A 35 11.07 3.74 11.97
C THR A 35 10.71 4.30 13.35
N VAL A 36 10.28 5.56 13.41
CA VAL A 36 9.75 6.16 14.65
C VAL A 36 8.30 5.74 14.82
N GLY A 37 7.95 5.14 15.95
CA GLY A 37 6.61 4.59 16.14
C GLY A 37 6.33 3.99 17.50
N GLU A 38 5.08 3.59 17.69
CA GLU A 38 4.63 2.83 18.85
C GLU A 38 5.11 1.38 18.75
N VAL A 39 5.71 0.86 19.82
CA VAL A 39 6.16 -0.53 19.89
C VAL A 39 4.98 -1.42 20.27
N VAL A 40 4.65 -2.38 19.40
CA VAL A 40 3.58 -3.35 19.60
C VAL A 40 4.18 -4.75 19.69
N ARG A 41 3.93 -5.42 20.81
CA ARG A 41 4.38 -6.80 21.06
C ARG A 41 3.18 -7.73 21.06
N ASP A 42 3.14 -8.65 20.10
CA ASP A 42 2.18 -9.74 20.06
C ASP A 42 2.82 -10.98 20.69
N ALA A 43 2.48 -11.26 21.95
CA ALA A 43 2.99 -12.42 22.67
C ALA A 43 2.45 -13.76 22.14
N LYS A 44 1.29 -13.75 21.47
CA LYS A 44 0.67 -14.97 20.93
C LYS A 44 1.41 -15.43 19.68
N GLU A 45 1.67 -14.50 18.77
CA GLU A 45 2.43 -14.77 17.54
C GLU A 45 3.95 -14.62 17.75
N ARG A 46 4.38 -14.23 18.95
CA ARG A 46 5.77 -13.90 19.31
C ARG A 46 6.38 -12.95 18.29
N LYS A 47 5.67 -11.87 17.98
CA LYS A 47 6.05 -10.88 16.97
C LYS A 47 6.16 -9.49 17.58
N ILE A 48 7.23 -8.77 17.24
CA ILE A 48 7.41 -7.37 17.63
C ILE A 48 7.34 -6.48 16.39
N SER A 49 6.62 -5.37 16.50
CA SER A 49 6.45 -4.40 15.40
C SER A 49 6.52 -2.98 15.94
N VAL A 50 6.91 -2.04 15.08
CA VAL A 50 6.82 -0.61 15.34
C VAL A 50 5.79 -0.02 14.38
N VAL A 51 4.67 0.45 14.93
CA VAL A 51 3.62 1.12 14.18
C VAL A 51 4.04 2.58 13.96
N PRO A 52 4.31 3.00 12.71
CA PRO A 52 4.84 4.33 12.45
C PRO A 52 3.89 5.44 12.94
N MET A 53 4.42 6.44 13.65
CA MET A 53 3.61 7.60 14.08
C MET A 53 3.03 8.39 12.90
N ARG A 54 3.69 8.36 11.74
CA ARG A 54 3.15 8.87 10.47
C ARG A 54 2.71 7.72 9.59
N ARG A 55 1.43 7.71 9.22
CA ARG A 55 0.91 6.80 8.18
C ARG A 55 1.57 7.13 6.85
N GLY A 56 2.32 6.18 6.30
CA GLY A 56 2.97 6.27 4.99
C GLY A 56 2.00 6.47 3.82
N PRO A 57 2.51 6.49 2.58
CA PRO A 57 1.65 6.57 1.40
C PRO A 57 0.65 5.41 1.44
N LEU A 58 -0.61 5.71 1.15
CA LEU A 58 -1.59 4.65 0.96
C LEU A 58 -1.16 3.84 -0.25
N MET A 59 -1.28 2.52 -0.14
CA MET A 59 -1.07 1.61 -1.25
C MET A 59 -2.39 0.88 -1.50
N PRO A 60 -2.91 0.88 -2.74
CA PRO A 60 -4.11 0.12 -3.06
C PRO A 60 -3.84 -1.37 -2.87
N ARG A 61 -4.84 -2.07 -2.34
CA ARG A 61 -4.86 -3.52 -2.14
C ARG A 61 -5.90 -4.14 -3.06
N LYS A 62 -5.79 -5.44 -3.30
CA LYS A 62 -6.83 -6.17 -4.05
C LYS A 62 -8.17 -6.05 -3.31
N GLY A 63 -9.20 -5.63 -4.04
CA GLY A 63 -10.55 -5.43 -3.50
C GLY A 63 -10.85 -4.00 -3.05
N ASP A 64 -9.84 -3.12 -3.00
CA ASP A 64 -10.08 -1.69 -2.79
C ASP A 64 -10.78 -1.10 -4.01
N VAL A 65 -11.76 -0.23 -3.78
CA VAL A 65 -12.38 0.57 -4.84
C VAL A 65 -11.58 1.85 -4.99
N VAL A 66 -11.12 2.15 -6.20
CA VAL A 66 -10.23 3.28 -6.50
C VAL A 66 -10.83 4.21 -7.54
N ARG A 67 -10.34 5.45 -7.54
CA ARG A 67 -10.64 6.44 -8.58
C ARG A 67 -9.35 6.96 -9.18
N GLY A 68 -9.38 7.10 -10.50
CA GLY A 68 -8.24 7.57 -11.27
C GLY A 68 -8.65 8.26 -12.55
N MET A 69 -7.67 8.89 -13.18
CA MET A 69 -7.83 9.53 -14.47
C MET A 69 -7.01 8.78 -15.52
N VAL A 70 -7.63 8.49 -16.66
CA VAL A 70 -6.94 7.88 -17.80
C VAL A 70 -5.94 8.89 -18.36
N VAL A 71 -4.66 8.53 -18.36
CA VAL A 71 -3.57 9.38 -18.87
C VAL A 71 -3.20 9.04 -20.31
N ASP A 72 -3.27 7.77 -20.69
CA ASP A 72 -3.01 7.33 -22.06
C ASP A 72 -3.81 6.07 -22.39
N VAL A 73 -4.13 5.88 -23.67
CA VAL A 73 -4.82 4.69 -24.17
C VAL A 73 -4.09 4.14 -25.37
N ARG A 74 -3.62 2.90 -25.22
CA ARG A 74 -3.02 2.08 -26.28
C ARG A 74 -4.07 1.09 -26.81
N LYS A 75 -3.67 0.20 -27.73
CA LYS A 75 -4.57 -0.71 -28.44
C LYS A 75 -5.46 -1.54 -27.51
N ASP A 76 -4.88 -2.12 -26.48
CA ASP A 76 -5.47 -3.12 -25.57
C ASP A 76 -5.35 -2.72 -24.09
N VAL A 77 -4.71 -1.58 -23.81
CA VAL A 77 -4.39 -1.13 -22.46
C VAL A 77 -4.65 0.37 -22.29
N ALA A 78 -5.18 0.75 -21.13
CA ALA A 78 -5.22 2.14 -20.66
C ALA A 78 -4.29 2.32 -19.45
N ASP A 79 -3.47 3.36 -19.49
CA ASP A 79 -2.68 3.81 -18.35
C ASP A 79 -3.52 4.79 -17.53
N ILE A 80 -3.64 4.56 -16.21
CA ILE A 80 -4.51 5.32 -15.31
C ILE A 80 -3.69 5.81 -14.12
N ASP A 81 -3.80 7.10 -13.80
CA ASP A 81 -3.24 7.67 -12.58
C ASP A 81 -4.33 7.67 -11.49
N LEU A 82 -4.19 6.78 -10.50
CA LEU A 82 -5.07 6.68 -9.35
C LEU A 82 -4.75 7.77 -8.33
N TYR A 83 -5.75 8.55 -7.92
CA TYR A 83 -5.58 9.65 -6.97
C TYR A 83 -6.40 9.47 -5.68
N GLU A 84 -7.31 8.50 -5.63
CA GLU A 84 -8.14 8.21 -4.45
C GLU A 84 -8.42 6.71 -4.32
N ILE A 85 -8.41 6.21 -3.07
CA ILE A 85 -9.04 4.95 -2.69
C ILE A 85 -10.32 5.33 -1.94
N GLU A 86 -11.46 4.84 -2.40
CA GLU A 86 -12.76 5.06 -1.76
C GLU A 86 -12.69 4.51 -0.32
N GLU A 87 -13.28 5.22 0.64
CA GLU A 87 -13.18 4.95 2.10
C GLU A 87 -11.83 5.28 2.76
N LEU A 88 -10.80 5.67 1.99
CA LEU A 88 -9.49 6.08 2.50
C LEU A 88 -9.13 7.51 2.04
N ARG A 89 -7.86 7.89 2.22
CA ARG A 89 -7.34 9.23 1.91
C ARG A 89 -6.95 9.31 0.43
N SER A 90 -6.92 10.51 -0.13
CA SER A 90 -6.28 10.76 -1.43
C SER A 90 -4.78 10.49 -1.39
N TYR A 91 -4.19 10.02 -2.49
CA TYR A 91 -2.75 9.77 -2.56
C TYR A 91 -1.98 11.10 -2.59
N ALA A 92 -0.82 11.15 -1.91
CA ALA A 92 0.10 12.29 -2.03
C ALA A 92 0.79 12.35 -3.41
N THR A 93 0.96 11.17 -4.05
CA THR A 93 1.46 11.00 -5.41
C THR A 93 0.57 9.98 -6.10
N PRO A 94 0.10 10.22 -7.33
CA PRO A 94 -0.78 9.28 -8.02
C PRO A 94 -0.13 7.91 -8.19
N PHE A 95 -0.89 6.85 -7.94
CA PHE A 95 -0.45 5.48 -8.16
C PHE A 95 -0.75 5.09 -9.61
N LYS A 96 0.25 4.58 -10.34
CA LYS A 96 0.06 4.17 -11.74
C LYS A 96 -0.60 2.79 -11.81
N ALA A 97 -1.69 2.73 -12.54
CA ALA A 97 -2.44 1.52 -12.82
C ALA A 97 -2.52 1.28 -14.33
N ILE A 98 -2.72 0.00 -14.67
CA ILE A 98 -2.85 -0.47 -16.04
C ILE A 98 -4.17 -1.24 -16.09
N LEU A 99 -5.07 -0.84 -16.98
CA LEU A 99 -6.31 -1.56 -17.25
C LEU A 99 -6.24 -2.20 -18.63
N HIS A 100 -6.41 -3.53 -18.68
CA HIS A 100 -6.45 -4.27 -19.94
C HIS A 100 -7.89 -4.42 -20.43
N VAL A 101 -8.11 -4.49 -21.75
CA VAL A 101 -9.44 -4.55 -22.37
C VAL A 101 -10.30 -5.73 -21.89
N SER A 102 -9.68 -6.83 -21.45
CA SER A 102 -10.39 -7.98 -20.88
C SER A 102 -11.09 -7.68 -19.56
N GLU A 103 -10.69 -6.62 -18.86
CA GLU A 103 -11.18 -6.26 -17.52
C GLU A 103 -12.20 -5.12 -17.54
N VAL A 104 -12.54 -4.60 -18.73
CA VAL A 104 -13.42 -3.42 -18.88
C VAL A 104 -14.89 -3.79 -18.81
N ASP A 105 -15.29 -4.88 -19.48
CA ASP A 105 -16.67 -5.34 -19.53
C ASP A 105 -16.69 -6.87 -19.69
N VAL A 106 -17.77 -7.49 -19.21
CA VAL A 106 -18.08 -8.90 -19.49
C VAL A 106 -18.47 -9.11 -20.95
N ALA A 107 -18.97 -8.08 -21.63
CA ALA A 107 -19.17 -8.08 -23.08
C ALA A 107 -17.85 -7.77 -23.80
N PHE A 108 -17.58 -8.48 -24.91
CA PHE A 108 -16.33 -8.30 -25.65
C PHE A 108 -16.21 -6.88 -26.22
N VAL A 109 -15.18 -6.16 -25.77
CA VAL A 109 -14.72 -4.89 -26.34
C VAL A 109 -13.52 -5.18 -27.24
N ASP A 110 -13.57 -4.78 -28.51
CA ASP A 110 -12.52 -5.05 -29.50
C ASP A 110 -11.29 -4.14 -29.36
N LYS A 111 -11.48 -2.92 -28.84
CA LYS A 111 -10.46 -1.89 -28.68
C LYS A 111 -10.73 -1.06 -27.42
N MET A 112 -9.68 -0.74 -26.65
CA MET A 112 -9.82 0.10 -25.45
C MET A 112 -10.46 1.47 -25.73
N LEU A 113 -10.16 2.05 -26.89
CA LEU A 113 -10.70 3.35 -27.31
C LEU A 113 -12.23 3.38 -27.48
N ASN A 114 -12.88 2.21 -27.53
CA ASN A 114 -14.35 2.16 -27.55
C ASN A 114 -14.96 2.26 -26.14
N ALA A 115 -14.15 2.13 -25.09
CA ALA A 115 -14.59 2.19 -23.71
C ALA A 115 -14.02 3.38 -22.93
N LEU A 116 -12.76 3.76 -23.16
CA LEU A 116 -12.06 4.78 -22.39
C LEU A 116 -11.22 5.70 -23.30
N TRP A 117 -11.15 6.97 -22.92
CA TRP A 117 -10.33 7.99 -23.56
C TRP A 117 -9.43 8.71 -22.56
N PRO A 118 -8.27 9.25 -22.99
CA PRO A 118 -7.45 10.11 -22.15
C PRO A 118 -8.25 11.29 -21.59
N GLY A 119 -8.17 11.50 -20.28
CA GLY A 119 -8.93 12.50 -19.54
C GLY A 119 -10.20 11.96 -18.85
N ASP A 120 -10.65 10.75 -19.18
CA ASP A 120 -11.79 10.14 -18.50
C ASP A 120 -11.44 9.82 -17.03
N VAL A 121 -12.44 9.99 -16.16
CA VAL A 121 -12.36 9.59 -14.75
C VAL A 121 -13.02 8.24 -14.60
N VAL A 122 -12.28 7.28 -14.04
CA VAL A 122 -12.72 5.89 -13.85
C VAL A 122 -12.83 5.55 -12.38
N ARG A 123 -13.77 4.67 -12.06
CA ARG A 123 -13.94 4.03 -10.75
C ARG A 123 -13.91 2.52 -10.96
N ALA A 124 -13.05 1.81 -10.25
CA ALA A 124 -12.88 0.36 -10.34
C ALA A 124 -12.68 -0.25 -8.96
#